data_AF-A0A2D5IID5-F1
#
_entry.id   AF-A0A2D5IID5-F1
#
_cell.length_a   1.000
_cell.length_b   1.000
_cell.length_c   1.000
_cell.angle_alpha   90.00
_cell.angle_beta   90.00
_cell.angle_gamma   90.00
#
_symmetry.space_group_name_H-M   'P 1'
#
loop_
_entity.id
_entity.type
_entity.pdbx_description
1 polymer ?
#
loop_
_entity_poly.entity_id
_entity_poly.type
_entity_poly.pdbx_seq_one_letter_code
_entity_poly.pdbx_strand_id
1 'polypeptide(L)'
;MVSFTEISCAQLFKQIGLQDTPQILDVRLDQDFEPDAFLIPSSYRLPYTEVEKSLDHIQGSKVIVVCHEGLKLSHGVAAELRSNMIDACALSGGFVEWRKQDLPVISASQLPPKQYRNGLWVT
;
A
#
# COMPACT_ATOMS: atom_id res chain seq x y z
N MET A 1 -10.71 -14.69 8.70
CA MET A 1 -9.55 -15.60 8.55
C MET A 1 -8.51 -14.83 7.76
N VAL A 2 -7.31 -14.60 8.28
CA VAL A 2 -6.27 -13.87 7.54
C VAL A 2 -5.60 -14.90 6.63
N SER A 3 -5.77 -14.76 5.32
CA SER A 3 -5.08 -15.59 4.33
C SER A 3 -3.59 -15.29 4.39
N PHE A 4 -2.71 -16.25 4.09
CA PHE A 4 -1.26 -15.99 3.95
C PHE A 4 -0.93 -14.90 2.93
N THR A 5 -1.90 -14.54 2.09
CA THR A 5 -1.75 -13.59 0.98
C THR A 5 -2.38 -12.24 1.27
N GLU A 6 -3.03 -12.06 2.42
CA GLU A 6 -3.76 -10.84 2.78
C GLU A 6 -3.44 -10.36 4.20
N ILE A 7 -3.60 -9.07 4.44
CA ILE A 7 -3.58 -8.44 5.76
C ILE A 7 -4.86 -7.63 5.97
N SER A 8 -5.40 -7.58 7.19
CA SER A 8 -6.56 -6.72 7.46
C SER A 8 -6.16 -5.27 7.73
N CYS A 9 -7.09 -4.33 7.49
CA CYS A 9 -6.87 -2.90 7.78
C CYS A 9 -6.44 -2.65 9.23
N ALA A 10 -7.11 -3.29 10.20
CA ALA A 10 -6.76 -3.18 11.61
C ALA A 10 -5.37 -3.75 11.96
N GLN A 11 -4.90 -4.79 11.24
CA GLN A 11 -3.55 -5.32 11.43
C GLN A 11 -2.49 -4.40 10.84
N LEU A 12 -2.73 -3.88 9.62
CA LEU A 12 -1.84 -2.92 8.99
C LEU A 12 -1.70 -1.65 9.84
N PHE A 13 -2.82 -1.11 10.32
CA PHE A 13 -2.83 0.10 11.15
C PHE A 13 -1.94 -0.01 12.39
N LYS A 14 -1.91 -1.19 13.03
CA LYS A 14 -1.05 -1.44 14.21
C LYS A 14 0.44 -1.53 13.87
N GLN A 15 0.80 -1.77 12.61
CA GLN A 15 2.19 -1.86 12.16
C GLN A 15 2.74 -0.52 11.70
N ILE A 16 1.89 0.42 11.33
CA ILE A 16 2.29 1.76 10.92
C ILE A 16 2.96 2.49 12.11
N GLY A 17 4.18 2.96 11.89
CA GLY A 17 4.95 3.69 12.91
C GLY A 17 5.85 2.80 13.78
N LEU A 18 5.86 1.48 13.56
CA LEU A 18 6.81 0.57 14.20
C LEU A 18 8.16 0.52 13.45
N GLN A 19 9.20 0.03 14.12
CA GLN A 19 10.53 -0.15 13.51
C GLN A 19 10.51 -1.06 12.26
N ASP A 20 9.58 -2.03 12.24
CA ASP A 20 9.39 -3.00 11.16
C ASP A 20 8.12 -2.63 10.35
N THR A 21 7.92 -1.33 10.12
CA THR A 21 6.79 -0.84 9.32
C THR A 21 6.95 -1.37 7.89
N PRO A 22 5.96 -2.11 7.36
CA PRO A 22 6.03 -2.59 6.00
C PRO A 22 5.99 -1.43 5.00
N GLN A 23 6.55 -1.64 3.81
CA GLN A 23 6.34 -0.71 2.71
C GLN A 23 4.91 -0.84 2.20
N ILE A 24 4.18 0.27 2.10
CA ILE A 24 2.79 0.28 1.65
C ILE A 24 2.74 0.86 0.23
N LEU A 25 2.50 0.00 -0.76
CA LEU A 25 2.35 0.38 -2.15
C LEU A 25 0.87 0.64 -2.46
N ASP A 26 0.57 1.86 -2.88
CA ASP A 26 -0.73 2.20 -3.45
C ASP A 26 -0.66 2.07 -4.97
N VAL A 27 -1.30 1.03 -5.51
CA VAL A 27 -1.35 0.70 -6.94
C VAL A 27 -2.66 1.11 -7.61
N ARG A 28 -3.44 1.99 -6.97
CA ARG A 28 -4.68 2.51 -7.57
C ARG A 28 -4.39 3.24 -8.88
N LEU A 29 -5.26 2.99 -9.85
CA LEU A 29 -5.29 3.74 -11.10
C LEU A 29 -5.66 5.19 -10.83
N ASP A 30 -5.22 6.11 -11.69
CA ASP A 30 -5.52 7.53 -11.54
C ASP A 30 -7.03 7.78 -11.47
N GLN A 31 -7.83 7.09 -12.29
CA GLN A 31 -9.29 7.17 -12.26
C GLN A 31 -9.93 6.82 -10.89
N ASP A 32 -9.32 5.93 -10.12
CA ASP A 32 -9.82 5.50 -8.81
C ASP A 32 -9.18 6.30 -7.66
N PHE A 33 -8.13 7.07 -7.97
CA PHE A 33 -7.38 7.88 -7.01
C PHE A 33 -7.81 9.35 -7.04
N GLU A 34 -7.92 9.97 -8.23
CA GLU A 34 -8.22 11.39 -8.38
C GLU A 34 -9.51 11.85 -7.67
N PRO A 35 -10.62 11.07 -7.68
CA PRO A 35 -11.84 11.47 -6.97
C PRO A 35 -11.70 11.46 -5.44
N ASP A 36 -10.77 10.67 -4.90
CA ASP A 36 -10.54 10.48 -3.47
C ASP A 36 -9.02 10.42 -3.23
N ALA A 37 -8.37 11.56 -3.49
CA ALA A 37 -6.92 11.77 -3.55
C ALA A 37 -6.25 11.73 -2.15
N PHE A 38 -6.62 10.72 -1.38
CA PHE A 38 -6.12 10.43 -0.05
C PHE A 38 -5.24 9.19 -0.08
N LEU A 39 -4.29 9.11 0.84
CA LEU A 39 -3.36 8.00 0.97
C LEU A 39 -3.42 7.41 2.37
N ILE A 40 -3.06 6.13 2.47
CA ILE A 40 -2.82 5.48 3.75
C ILE A 40 -1.53 6.07 4.34
N PRO A 41 -1.46 6.27 5.67
CA PRO A 41 -0.23 6.66 6.33
C PRO A 41 0.98 5.82 5.87
N SER A 42 2.10 6.48 5.61
CA SER A 42 3.34 5.90 5.08
C SER A 42 3.24 5.21 3.71
N SER A 43 2.09 5.27 3.03
CA SER A 43 1.96 4.73 1.67
C SER A 43 2.49 5.69 0.62
N TYR A 44 2.98 5.13 -0.48
CA TYR A 44 3.34 5.89 -1.66
C TYR A 44 2.66 5.30 -2.90
N ARG A 45 2.36 6.18 -3.86
CA ARG A 45 1.75 5.76 -5.12
C ARG A 45 2.80 5.17 -6.04
N LEU A 46 2.53 3.96 -6.51
CA LEU A 46 3.27 3.32 -7.57
C LEU A 46 2.26 2.69 -8.54
N PRO A 47 2.10 3.23 -9.76
CA PRO A 47 1.23 2.60 -10.75
C PRO A 47 1.64 1.15 -10.96
N TYR A 48 0.66 0.24 -11.13
CA TYR A 48 0.96 -1.19 -11.28
C TYR A 48 1.89 -1.47 -12.48
N THR A 49 1.87 -0.62 -13.51
CA THR A 49 2.76 -0.70 -14.69
C THR A 49 4.23 -0.36 -14.40
N GLU A 50 4.52 0.20 -13.23
CA GLU A 50 5.88 0.60 -12.81
C GLU A 50 6.43 -0.26 -11.67
N VAL A 51 5.73 -1.32 -11.28
CA VAL A 51 6.13 -2.22 -10.18
C VAL A 51 7.51 -2.82 -10.44
N GLU A 52 7.76 -3.32 -11.64
CA GLU A 52 9.06 -3.90 -12.03
C GLU A 52 10.23 -2.94 -11.81
N LYS A 53 10.02 -1.63 -12.00
CA LYS A 53 11.08 -0.61 -11.83
C LYS A 53 11.42 -0.33 -10.37
N SER A 54 10.58 -0.78 -9.43
CA SER A 54 10.74 -0.51 -8.00
C SER A 54 11.24 -1.72 -7.22
N LEU A 55 11.47 -2.87 -7.87
CA LEU A 55 11.89 -4.12 -7.24
C LEU A 55 13.13 -3.94 -6.35
N ASP A 56 14.15 -3.22 -6.84
CA ASP A 56 15.38 -2.94 -6.09
C ASP A 56 15.13 -2.16 -4.79
N HIS A 57 14.09 -1.32 -4.75
CA HIS A 57 13.76 -0.49 -3.59
C HIS A 57 13.00 -1.25 -2.50
N ILE A 58 12.23 -2.26 -2.90
CA ILE A 58 11.36 -3.03 -1.99
C ILE A 58 11.97 -4.37 -1.60
N GLN A 59 13.12 -4.74 -2.18
CA GLN A 59 13.81 -5.98 -1.87
C GLN A 59 14.19 -6.06 -0.38
N GLY A 60 13.97 -7.22 0.23
CA GLY A 60 14.26 -7.48 1.64
C GLY A 60 13.29 -6.81 2.63
N SER A 61 12.29 -6.08 2.14
CA SER A 61 11.22 -5.49 2.97
C SER A 61 9.94 -6.31 2.87
N LYS A 62 9.09 -6.21 3.90
CA LYS A 62 7.70 -6.65 3.81
C LYS A 62 6.87 -5.61 3.06
N VAL A 63 6.11 -6.03 2.06
CA VAL A 63 5.34 -5.15 1.18
C VAL A 63 3.84 -5.41 1.34
N ILE A 64 3.07 -4.36 1.54
CA ILE A 64 1.61 -4.41 1.55
C ILE A 64 1.10 -3.64 0.34
N VAL A 65 0.36 -4.33 -0.52
CA VAL A 65 -0.18 -3.77 -1.76
C VAL A 65 -1.64 -3.38 -1.58
N VAL A 66 -1.95 -2.15 -1.93
CA VAL A 66 -3.28 -1.54 -1.77
C VAL A 66 -3.82 -1.18 -3.15
N CYS A 67 -5.02 -1.66 -3.48
CA CYS A 67 -5.79 -1.17 -4.62
C CYS A 67 -7.12 -0.58 -4.12
N HIS A 68 -8.01 -0.18 -5.03
CA HIS A 68 -9.27 0.47 -4.66
C HIS A 68 -10.15 -0.43 -3.77
N GLU A 69 -10.48 -1.63 -4.23
CA GLU A 69 -11.40 -2.56 -3.53
C GLU A 69 -10.74 -3.82 -2.97
N GLY A 70 -9.42 -3.95 -3.07
CA GLY A 70 -8.70 -5.15 -2.63
C GLY A 70 -8.90 -6.38 -3.53
N LEU A 71 -9.26 -6.18 -4.80
CA LEU A 71 -9.56 -7.25 -5.75
C LEU A 71 -8.37 -7.53 -6.69
N LYS A 72 -8.57 -7.43 -7.99
CA LYS A 72 -7.68 -8.02 -9.01
C LYS A 72 -6.27 -7.42 -9.01
N LEU A 73 -6.14 -6.10 -8.86
CA LEU A 73 -4.84 -5.42 -8.98
C LEU A 73 -3.91 -5.71 -7.80
N SER A 74 -4.39 -5.59 -6.56
CA SER A 74 -3.54 -5.81 -5.37
C SER A 74 -3.05 -7.25 -5.29
N HIS A 75 -3.91 -8.23 -5.60
CA HIS A 75 -3.51 -9.64 -5.62
C HIS A 75 -2.55 -9.96 -6.76
N GLY A 76 -2.75 -9.38 -7.95
CA GLY A 76 -1.86 -9.56 -9.10
C GLY A 76 -0.45 -9.04 -8.81
N VAL A 77 -0.34 -7.79 -8.36
CA VAL A 77 0.94 -7.18 -7.98
C VAL A 77 1.60 -7.93 -6.82
N ALA A 78 0.85 -8.29 -5.77
CA ALA A 78 1.41 -9.07 -4.67
C ALA A 78 1.89 -10.46 -5.11
N ALA A 79 1.25 -11.09 -6.10
CA ALA A 79 1.73 -12.34 -6.67
C ALA A 79 3.04 -12.14 -7.46
N GLU A 80 3.11 -11.11 -8.28
CA GLU A 80 4.31 -10.75 -9.06
C GLU A 80 5.52 -10.46 -8.15
N LEU A 81 5.31 -9.69 -7.08
CA LEU A 81 6.36 -9.42 -6.08
C LEU A 81 6.86 -10.70 -5.40
N ARG A 82 5.95 -11.62 -5.05
CA ARG A 82 6.32 -12.91 -4.47
C ARG A 82 7.08 -13.80 -5.46
N SER A 83 6.76 -13.76 -6.75
CA SER A 83 7.55 -14.44 -7.78
C SER A 83 8.99 -13.91 -7.88
N ASN A 84 9.22 -12.67 -7.44
CA ASN A 84 10.53 -12.05 -7.31
C ASN A 84 11.14 -12.21 -5.89
N MET A 85 10.66 -13.18 -5.10
CA MET A 85 11.15 -13.50 -3.75
C MET A 85 10.96 -12.36 -2.71
N ILE A 86 10.01 -11.46 -2.94
CA ILE A 86 9.64 -10.39 -2.00
C ILE A 86 8.44 -10.83 -1.16
N ASP A 87 8.49 -10.62 0.16
CA ASP A 87 7.36 -10.89 1.07
C ASP A 87 6.26 -9.85 0.85
N ALA A 88 5.23 -10.20 0.07
CA ALA A 88 4.16 -9.30 -0.31
C ALA A 88 2.76 -9.85 0.01
N CYS A 89 1.93 -9.03 0.64
CA CYS A 89 0.51 -9.30 0.91
C CYS A 89 -0.40 -8.20 0.35
N ALA A 90 -1.64 -8.53 0.04
CA ALA A 90 -2.66 -7.54 -0.33
C ALA A 90 -3.40 -7.01 0.90
N LEU A 91 -3.80 -5.74 0.88
CA LEU A 91 -4.72 -5.20 1.89
C LEU A 91 -6.15 -5.70 1.62
N SER A 92 -6.72 -6.44 2.57
CA SER A 92 -8.07 -6.98 2.46
C SER A 92 -9.09 -5.85 2.41
N GLY A 93 -9.94 -5.85 1.38
CA GLY A 93 -10.94 -4.81 1.12
C GLY A 93 -10.39 -3.48 0.56
N GLY A 94 -9.07 -3.38 0.36
CA GLY A 94 -8.40 -2.24 -0.26
C GLY A 94 -8.60 -0.90 0.47
N PHE A 95 -8.46 0.19 -0.29
CA PHE A 95 -8.62 1.54 0.23
C PHE A 95 -10.06 1.84 0.67
N VAL A 96 -11.05 1.28 -0.02
CA VAL A 96 -12.47 1.47 0.34
C VAL A 96 -12.75 0.94 1.75
N GLU A 97 -12.25 -0.24 2.10
CA GLU A 97 -12.42 -0.80 3.44
C GLU A 97 -11.65 0.01 4.51
N TRP A 98 -10.45 0.50 4.18
CA TRP A 98 -9.71 1.40 5.05
C TRP A 98 -10.53 2.66 5.41
N ARG A 99 -11.18 3.26 4.41
CA ARG A 99 -12.06 4.42 4.60
C ARG A 99 -13.31 4.06 5.41
N LYS A 100 -13.94 2.91 5.15
CA LYS A 100 -15.12 2.44 5.90
C LYS A 100 -14.84 2.21 7.38
N GLN A 101 -13.61 1.86 7.74
CA GLN A 101 -13.19 1.68 9.13
C GLN A 101 -12.78 3.00 9.81
N ASP A 102 -12.98 4.15 9.15
CA ASP A 102 -12.62 5.48 9.66
C ASP A 102 -11.15 5.58 10.10
N LEU A 103 -10.26 4.84 9.42
CA LEU A 103 -8.83 4.85 9.71
C LEU A 103 -8.16 6.12 9.14
N PRO A 104 -7.03 6.57 9.72
CA PRO A 104 -6.36 7.80 9.31
C PRO A 104 -5.96 7.79 7.83
N VAL A 105 -6.04 8.95 7.19
CA VAL A 105 -5.63 9.17 5.80
C VAL A 105 -4.93 10.52 5.64
N ILE A 106 -4.09 10.66 4.60
CA ILE A 106 -3.41 11.91 4.24
C ILE A 106 -3.96 12.40 2.92
N SER A 107 -4.25 13.69 2.80
CA SER A 107 -4.47 14.27 1.48
C SER A 107 -3.16 14.30 0.70
N ALA A 108 -3.13 13.74 -0.51
CA ALA A 108 -1.93 13.75 -1.34
C ALA A 108 -1.48 15.17 -1.71
N SER A 109 -2.39 16.15 -1.72
CA SER A 109 -2.07 17.57 -1.92
C SER A 109 -1.23 18.19 -0.79
N GLN A 110 -1.19 17.56 0.39
CA GLN A 110 -0.41 18.02 1.55
C GLN A 110 1.00 17.41 1.59
N LEU A 111 1.27 16.43 0.73
CA LEU A 111 2.58 15.77 0.68
C LEU A 111 3.54 16.53 -0.24
N PRO A 112 4.84 16.60 0.11
CA PRO A 112 5.85 17.11 -0.79
C PRO A 112 5.90 16.27 -2.08
N PRO A 113 6.24 16.87 -3.23
CA PRO A 113 6.28 16.17 -4.51
C PRO A 113 7.25 14.97 -4.47
N LYS A 114 6.77 13.83 -4.98
CA LYS A 114 7.42 12.51 -5.15
C LYS A 114 8.72 12.31 -4.37
N GLN A 115 8.62 11.67 -3.22
CA GLN A 115 9.73 10.93 -2.64
C GLN A 115 9.50 9.44 -2.93
N TYR A 116 10.46 8.78 -3.60
CA TYR A 116 10.54 7.31 -3.69
C TYR A 116 10.96 6.72 -2.34
N ARG A 117 10.35 7.18 -1.26
CA ARG A 117 10.61 6.80 0.12
C ARG A 117 9.35 7.07 0.92
N ASN A 118 9.05 6.17 1.85
CA ASN A 118 7.94 6.30 2.77
C ASN A 118 8.03 7.65 3.51
N GLY A 119 6.95 8.43 3.54
CA GLY A 119 6.89 9.65 4.34
C GLY A 119 7.04 9.33 5.83
N LEU A 120 7.87 10.10 6.54
CA LEU A 120 8.06 9.90 7.99
C LEU A 120 6.81 10.40 8.73
N TRP A 121 6.06 9.47 9.31
CA TRP A 121 4.93 9.80 10.18
C TRP A 121 5.40 9.98 11.62
N VAL A 122 5.07 11.12 12.20
CA VAL A 122 5.26 11.41 13.63
C VAL A 122 3.87 11.70 14.20
N THR A 123 3.41 10.84 15.10
CA THR A 123 2.17 11.05 15.89
C THR A 123 2.42 12.02 17.04
#